data_AF-A0A3D9SX03-F1
#
_entry.id   AF-A0A3D9SX03-F1
#
_cell.length_a   1.000
_cell.length_b   1.000
_cell.length_c   1.000
_cell.angle_alpha   90.00
_cell.angle_beta   90.00
_cell.angle_gamma   90.00
#
_symmetry.space_group_name_H-M   'P 1'
#
loop_
_entity.id
_entity.type
_entity.pdbx_description
1 polymer ?
#
loop_
_entity_poly.entity_id
_entity_poly.type
_entity_poly.pdbx_seq_one_letter_code
_entity_poly.pdbx_strand_id
1 'polypeptide(L)'
;MSGDGERQHEVPLPPDLQEQEVEVFLEEARRLLDHHWRRADAFERKAVGVLAYVGVVIALLPPIVPVVLELKGPSRALGIWLGAATVVLLAASAATTLGALQARRGRGVSIDQVRRAWLETCTRLTRPRSASDAYHATQTRRDLVEMLLHGTTADVSPVQSMSDDADRRGSWFRWCVWCNVLAFMCILALTVTTALGRL
;
A
#
# COMPACT_ATOMS: atom_id res chain seq x y z
N MET A 1 43.24 19.82 -30.51
CA MET A 1 42.60 20.57 -29.42
C MET A 1 42.09 19.55 -28.40
N SER A 2 42.98 19.13 -27.49
CA SER A 2 42.63 18.25 -26.37
C SER A 2 42.15 19.14 -25.24
N GLY A 3 40.88 18.99 -24.85
CA GLY A 3 40.39 19.53 -23.59
C GLY A 3 40.86 18.61 -22.48
N ASP A 4 41.93 19.00 -21.79
CA ASP A 4 42.27 18.47 -20.47
C ASP A 4 41.13 18.84 -19.53
N GLY A 5 40.17 17.94 -19.39
CA GLY A 5 39.16 18.01 -18.35
C GLY A 5 39.88 17.88 -17.02
N GLU A 6 40.00 18.99 -16.29
CA GLU A 6 40.38 19.04 -14.89
C GLU A 6 39.59 17.96 -14.15
N ARG A 7 40.26 16.86 -13.81
CA ARG A 7 39.75 15.89 -12.87
C ARG A 7 39.70 16.62 -11.54
N GLN A 8 38.51 17.10 -11.18
CA GLN A 8 38.24 17.57 -9.83
C GLN A 8 38.71 16.46 -8.88
N HIS A 9 39.81 16.71 -8.18
CA HIS A 9 40.24 15.89 -7.07
C HIS A 9 39.12 15.96 -6.04
N GLU A 10 38.25 14.95 -6.02
CA GLU A 10 37.37 14.68 -4.89
C GLU A 10 38.27 14.51 -3.68
N VAL A 11 38.40 15.58 -2.89
CA VAL A 11 39.08 15.53 -1.60
C VAL A 11 38.27 14.55 -0.75
N PRO A 12 38.84 13.41 -0.32
CA PRO A 12 38.12 12.46 0.49
C PRO A 12 37.67 13.17 1.78
N LEU A 13 36.37 13.14 2.04
CA LEU A 13 35.78 13.66 3.27
C LEU A 13 36.50 13.02 4.47
N PRO A 14 36.91 13.82 5.47
CA PRO A 14 37.53 13.28 6.67
C PRO A 14 36.59 12.27 7.37
N PRO A 15 37.15 11.26 8.05
CA PRO A 15 36.41 10.07 8.50
C PRO A 15 35.27 10.37 9.48
N ASP A 16 35.38 11.46 10.24
CA ASP A 16 34.35 12.00 11.13
C ASP A 16 33.11 12.47 10.37
N LEU A 17 33.29 13.12 9.21
CA LEU A 17 32.18 13.56 8.36
C LEU A 17 31.51 12.39 7.63
N GLN A 18 32.24 11.31 7.34
CA GLN A 18 31.67 10.09 6.74
C GLN A 18 30.79 9.33 7.74
N GLU A 19 31.21 9.24 9.01
CA GLU A 19 30.37 8.65 10.07
C GLU A 19 29.10 9.47 10.29
N GLN A 20 29.23 10.81 10.32
CA GLN A 20 28.09 11.71 10.48
C GLN A 20 27.09 11.62 9.31
N GLU A 21 27.56 11.52 8.06
CA GLU A 21 26.69 11.35 6.89
C GLU A 21 25.91 10.02 6.95
N VAL A 22 26.57 8.94 7.38
CA VAL A 22 25.92 7.63 7.56
C VAL A 22 24.86 7.69 8.66
N GLU A 23 25.13 8.36 9.78
CA GLU A 23 24.15 8.53 10.86
C GLU A 23 22.92 9.32 10.41
N VAL A 24 23.12 10.45 9.71
CA VAL A 24 22.03 11.28 9.16
C VAL A 24 21.19 10.47 8.17
N PHE A 25 21.84 9.69 7.30
CA PHE A 25 21.14 8.83 6.34
C PHE A 25 20.33 7.73 7.05
N LEU A 26 20.90 7.09 8.08
CA LEU A 26 20.19 6.07 8.87
C LEU A 26 19.02 6.66 9.65
N GLU A 27 19.16 7.87 10.18
CA GLU A 27 18.10 8.57 10.89
C GLU A 27 16.94 8.91 9.94
N GLU A 28 17.24 9.46 8.75
CA GLU A 28 16.20 9.76 7.77
C GLU A 28 15.54 8.49 7.21
N ALA A 29 16.31 7.41 7.02
CA ALA A 29 15.77 6.10 6.65
C ALA A 29 14.82 5.54 7.72
N ARG A 30 15.16 5.66 9.00
CA ARG A 30 14.26 5.28 10.11
C ARG A 30 13.01 6.14 10.13
N ARG A 31 13.15 7.44 9.93
CA ARG A 31 12.03 8.39 9.89
C ARG A 31 11.05 8.06 8.76
N LEU A 32 11.57 7.76 7.57
CA LEU A 32 10.77 7.34 6.42
C LEU A 32 10.06 6.02 6.70
N LEU A 33 10.78 5.03 7.23
CA LEU A 33 10.20 3.74 7.59
C LEU A 33 9.08 3.88 8.62
N ASP A 34 9.29 4.66 9.68
CA ASP A 34 8.29 4.96 10.70
C ASP A 34 7.07 5.67 10.11
N HIS A 35 7.28 6.63 9.20
CA HIS A 35 6.20 7.32 8.51
C HIS A 35 5.33 6.35 7.69
N HIS A 36 5.96 5.44 6.92
CA HIS A 36 5.24 4.43 6.15
C HIS A 36 4.54 3.40 7.04
N TRP A 37 5.15 3.00 8.15
CA TRP A 37 4.53 2.11 9.14
C TRP A 37 3.27 2.72 9.75
N ARG A 38 3.33 3.98 10.19
CA ARG A 38 2.16 4.69 10.74
C ARG A 38 1.04 4.82 9.72
N ARG A 39 1.36 5.09 8.45
CA ARG A 39 0.36 5.14 7.38
C ARG A 39 -0.26 3.76 7.14
N ALA A 40 0.54 2.70 7.11
CA ALA A 40 0.05 1.34 6.94
C ALA A 40 -0.90 0.92 8.07
N ASP A 41 -0.55 1.17 9.33
CA ASP A 41 -1.40 0.90 10.50
C ASP A 41 -2.72 1.69 10.44
N ALA A 42 -2.66 2.98 10.09
CA ALA A 42 -3.86 3.79 9.90
C ALA A 42 -4.77 3.25 8.79
N PHE A 43 -4.21 2.74 7.69
CA PHE A 43 -5.00 2.10 6.62
C PHE A 43 -5.62 0.78 7.07
N GLU A 44 -4.87 -0.05 7.80
CA GLU A 44 -5.34 -1.33 8.33
C GLU A 44 -6.54 -1.13 9.26
N ARG A 45 -6.44 -0.19 10.21
CA ARG A 45 -7.55 0.16 11.11
C ARG A 45 -8.79 0.63 10.35
N LYS A 46 -8.61 1.45 9.30
CA LYS A 46 -9.72 1.90 8.45
C LYS A 46 -10.36 0.74 7.68
N ALA A 47 -9.54 -0.13 7.09
CA ALA A 47 -10.02 -1.30 6.35
C ALA A 47 -10.80 -2.26 7.26
N VAL A 48 -10.29 -2.55 8.45
CA VAL A 48 -10.99 -3.36 9.46
C VAL A 48 -12.31 -2.69 9.87
N GLY A 49 -12.30 -1.38 10.09
CA GLY A 49 -13.52 -0.62 10.40
C GLY A 49 -14.58 -0.72 9.30
N VAL A 50 -14.18 -0.64 8.03
CA VAL A 50 -15.09 -0.80 6.89
C VAL A 50 -15.63 -2.23 6.80
N LEU A 51 -14.80 -3.25 6.99
CA LEU A 51 -15.25 -4.65 7.00
C LEU A 51 -16.27 -4.91 8.12
N ALA A 52 -16.01 -4.39 9.32
CA ALA A 52 -16.94 -4.49 10.44
C ALA A 52 -18.27 -3.79 10.12
N TYR A 53 -18.21 -2.59 9.54
CA TYR A 53 -19.39 -1.85 9.10
C TYR A 53 -20.21 -2.64 8.06
N VAL A 54 -19.56 -3.16 7.02
CA VAL A 54 -20.21 -4.00 6.01
C VAL A 54 -20.89 -5.23 6.64
N GLY A 55 -20.21 -5.89 7.59
CA GLY A 55 -20.80 -7.01 8.34
C GLY A 55 -22.06 -6.63 9.10
N VAL A 56 -22.08 -5.47 9.77
CA VAL A 56 -23.27 -4.97 10.48
C VAL A 56 -24.41 -4.69 9.50
N VAL A 57 -24.15 -4.05 8.36
CA VAL A 57 -25.19 -3.77 7.37
C VAL A 57 -25.78 -5.06 6.80
N ILE A 58 -24.94 -6.05 6.50
CA ILE A 58 -25.40 -7.36 6.03
C ILE A 58 -26.27 -8.04 7.08
N ALA A 59 -25.90 -7.95 8.36
CA ALA A 59 -26.69 -8.51 9.46
C ALA A 59 -28.06 -7.82 9.64
N LEU A 60 -28.20 -6.56 9.21
CA LEU A 60 -29.44 -5.79 9.28
C LEU A 60 -30.36 -5.96 8.05
N LEU A 61 -29.91 -6.61 6.98
CA LEU A 61 -30.71 -6.85 5.77
C LEU A 61 -31.86 -7.88 5.96
N PRO A 62 -31.68 -9.03 6.66
CA PRO A 62 -32.72 -10.06 6.75
C PRO A 62 -34.07 -9.56 7.28
N PRO A 63 -34.14 -8.70 8.32
CA PRO A 63 -35.41 -8.13 8.78
C PRO A 63 -36.18 -7.31 7.74
N ILE A 64 -35.51 -6.78 6.71
CA ILE A 64 -36.12 -5.96 5.65
C ILE A 64 -36.79 -6.84 4.59
N VAL A 65 -36.32 -8.08 4.42
CA VAL A 65 -36.85 -9.03 3.43
C VAL A 65 -38.37 -9.23 3.51
N PRO A 66 -38.98 -9.56 4.67
CA PRO A 66 -40.44 -9.74 4.73
C PRO A 66 -41.20 -8.47 4.31
N VAL A 67 -40.71 -7.28 4.71
CA VAL A 67 -41.32 -5.99 4.33
C VAL A 67 -41.34 -5.79 2.82
N VAL A 68 -40.25 -6.14 2.15
CA VAL A 68 -40.16 -6.04 0.69
C VAL A 68 -41.07 -7.06 -0.01
N LEU A 69 -41.24 -8.25 0.57
CA LEU A 69 -42.10 -9.30 0.03
C LEU A 69 -43.60 -8.98 0.15
N GLU A 70 -43.99 -8.19 1.15
CA GLU A 70 -45.35 -7.69 1.35
C GLU A 70 -45.78 -6.63 0.32
N LEU A 71 -44.82 -5.98 -0.36
CA LEU A 71 -45.10 -4.98 -1.40
C LEU A 71 -45.85 -5.62 -2.58
N LYS A 72 -46.69 -4.83 -3.24
CA LYS A 72 -47.47 -5.25 -4.42
C LYS A 72 -46.97 -4.57 -5.69
N GLY A 73 -47.12 -5.25 -6.83
CA GLY A 73 -46.85 -4.69 -8.15
C GLY A 73 -45.38 -4.27 -8.38
N PRO A 74 -45.13 -3.15 -9.07
CA PRO A 74 -43.77 -2.75 -9.48
C PRO A 74 -42.85 -2.41 -8.30
N SER A 75 -43.42 -1.96 -7.17
CA SER A 75 -42.65 -1.62 -5.96
C SER A 75 -41.93 -2.84 -5.36
N ARG A 76 -42.54 -4.03 -5.46
CA ARG A 76 -41.91 -5.29 -5.03
C ARG A 76 -40.70 -5.63 -5.89
N ALA A 77 -40.84 -5.54 -7.21
CA ALA A 77 -39.75 -5.82 -8.14
C ALA A 77 -38.58 -4.84 -7.89
N LEU A 78 -38.87 -3.55 -7.75
CA LEU A 78 -37.87 -2.54 -7.43
C LEU A 78 -37.16 -2.82 -6.10
N GLY A 79 -37.90 -3.16 -5.04
CA GLY A 79 -37.32 -3.48 -3.74
C GLY A 79 -36.38 -4.70 -3.77
N ILE A 80 -36.74 -5.74 -4.52
CA ILE A 80 -35.88 -6.92 -4.71
C ILE A 80 -34.60 -6.55 -5.44
N TRP A 81 -34.70 -5.76 -6.53
CA TRP A 81 -33.54 -5.31 -7.29
C TRP A 81 -32.60 -4.43 -6.45
N LEU A 82 -33.15 -3.49 -5.68
CA LEU A 82 -32.38 -2.63 -4.78
C LEU A 82 -31.70 -3.44 -3.67
N GLY A 83 -32.39 -4.42 -3.09
CA GLY A 83 -31.83 -5.33 -2.10
C GLY A 83 -30.67 -6.16 -2.66
N ALA A 84 -30.85 -6.76 -3.85
CA ALA A 84 -29.81 -7.53 -4.52
C ALA A 84 -28.60 -6.65 -4.89
N ALA A 85 -28.83 -5.45 -5.44
CA ALA A 85 -27.78 -4.50 -5.75
C ALA A 85 -26.99 -4.10 -4.49
N THR A 86 -27.68 -3.89 -3.36
CA THR A 86 -27.04 -3.57 -2.07
C THR A 86 -26.09 -4.70 -1.65
N VAL A 87 -26.53 -5.96 -1.69
CA VAL A 87 -25.69 -7.11 -1.34
C VAL A 87 -24.46 -7.21 -2.24
N VAL A 88 -24.64 -7.03 -3.55
CA VAL A 88 -23.53 -7.07 -4.52
C VAL A 88 -22.52 -5.95 -4.25
N LEU A 89 -22.99 -4.72 -4.00
CA LEU A 89 -22.12 -3.58 -3.69
C LEU A 89 -21.37 -3.76 -2.36
N LEU A 90 -22.02 -4.31 -1.33
CA LEU A 90 -21.39 -4.63 -0.05
C LEU A 90 -20.35 -5.75 -0.20
N ALA A 91 -20.63 -6.78 -0.99
CA ALA A 91 -19.68 -7.85 -1.30
C ALA A 91 -18.47 -7.31 -2.08
N ALA A 92 -18.70 -6.45 -3.07
CA ALA A 92 -17.63 -5.77 -3.81
C ALA A 92 -16.78 -4.86 -2.90
N SER A 93 -17.42 -4.14 -1.97
CA SER A 93 -16.76 -3.35 -0.93
C SER A 93 -15.87 -4.21 -0.03
N ALA A 94 -16.36 -5.38 0.41
CA ALA A 94 -15.57 -6.33 1.20
C ALA A 94 -14.38 -6.88 0.39
N ALA A 95 -14.61 -7.29 -0.86
CA ALA A 95 -13.56 -7.82 -1.74
C ALA A 95 -12.46 -6.80 -2.04
N THR A 96 -12.84 -5.55 -2.33
CA THR A 96 -11.89 -4.45 -2.56
C THR A 96 -11.10 -4.12 -1.29
N THR A 97 -11.73 -4.20 -0.11
CA THR A 97 -11.05 -4.02 1.19
C THR A 97 -10.05 -5.14 1.46
N LEU A 98 -10.41 -6.39 1.18
CA LEU A 98 -9.49 -7.53 1.27
C LEU A 98 -8.33 -7.41 0.28
N GLY A 99 -8.58 -6.95 -0.95
CA GLY A 99 -7.54 -6.66 -1.94
C GLY A 99 -6.56 -5.60 -1.45
N ALA A 100 -7.06 -4.52 -0.82
CA ALA A 100 -6.22 -3.49 -0.22
C ALA A 100 -5.35 -4.01 0.92
N LEU A 101 -5.83 -4.99 1.70
CA LEU A 101 -5.06 -5.68 2.75
C LEU A 101 -4.05 -6.69 2.17
N GLN A 102 -4.41 -7.39 1.09
CA GLN A 102 -3.60 -8.47 0.50
C GLN A 102 -2.37 -7.97 -0.27
N ALA A 103 -2.37 -6.72 -0.74
CA ALA A 103 -1.20 -6.08 -1.37
C ALA A 103 0.07 -6.17 -0.49
N ARG A 104 -0.08 -6.40 0.82
CA ARG A 104 1.02 -6.55 1.78
C ARG A 104 1.72 -7.91 1.79
N ARG A 105 1.25 -8.94 1.06
CA ARG A 105 1.92 -10.27 1.04
C ARG A 105 3.13 -10.37 0.11
N GLY A 106 3.55 -9.28 -0.54
CA GLY A 106 4.66 -9.29 -1.50
C GLY A 106 6.04 -9.05 -0.88
N ARG A 107 6.86 -10.11 -0.85
CA ARG A 107 8.34 -10.13 -0.78
C ARG A 107 8.98 -9.54 0.48
N GLY A 108 8.96 -10.31 1.58
CA GLY A 108 10.06 -10.23 2.52
C GLY A 108 11.35 -10.62 1.81
N VAL A 109 12.39 -9.78 1.83
CA VAL A 109 13.70 -10.17 1.30
C VAL A 109 14.15 -11.42 2.05
N SER A 110 14.56 -12.46 1.32
CA SER A 110 15.15 -13.60 2.01
C SER A 110 16.43 -13.14 2.72
N ILE A 111 16.59 -13.50 3.99
CA ILE A 111 17.80 -13.16 4.76
C ILE A 111 19.07 -13.61 4.00
N ASP A 112 18.96 -14.68 3.21
CA ASP A 112 20.04 -15.18 2.34
C ASP A 112 20.36 -14.26 1.15
N GLN A 113 19.42 -13.48 0.64
CA GLN A 113 19.69 -12.46 -0.40
C GLN A 113 20.42 -11.26 0.18
N VAL A 114 19.97 -10.75 1.34
CA VAL A 114 20.68 -9.67 2.05
C VAL A 114 22.08 -10.11 2.44
N ARG A 115 22.23 -11.33 2.98
CA ARG A 115 23.53 -11.89 3.38
C ARG A 115 24.46 -12.05 2.19
N ARG A 116 23.97 -12.48 1.03
CA ARG A 116 24.78 -12.59 -0.20
C ARG A 116 25.24 -11.23 -0.72
N ALA A 117 24.34 -10.24 -0.79
CA ALA A 117 24.70 -8.88 -1.18
C ALA A 117 25.71 -8.24 -0.21
N TRP A 118 25.56 -8.52 1.09
CA TRP A 118 26.51 -8.07 2.13
C TRP A 118 27.88 -8.72 1.97
N LEU A 119 27.93 -10.05 1.78
CA LEU A 119 29.18 -10.78 1.56
C LEU A 119 29.89 -10.34 0.27
N GLU A 120 29.14 -10.07 -0.80
CA GLU A 120 29.69 -9.53 -2.05
C GLU A 120 30.30 -8.14 -1.84
N THR A 121 29.65 -7.29 -1.04
CA THR A 121 30.17 -5.95 -0.69
C THR A 121 31.45 -6.05 0.16
N CYS A 122 31.45 -6.91 1.18
CA CYS A 122 32.63 -7.15 2.01
C CYS A 122 33.80 -7.71 1.20
N THR A 123 33.56 -8.63 0.27
CA THR A 123 34.62 -9.22 -0.56
C THR A 123 35.25 -8.22 -1.54
N ARG A 124 34.47 -7.27 -2.06
CA ARG A 124 34.98 -6.16 -2.89
C ARG A 124 35.81 -5.16 -2.06
N LEU A 125 35.37 -4.83 -0.85
CA LEU A 125 36.08 -3.93 0.06
C LEU A 125 37.44 -4.48 0.55
N THR A 126 37.59 -5.80 0.65
CA THR A 126 38.86 -6.42 1.09
C THR A 126 39.95 -6.44 0.00
N ARG A 127 39.61 -6.15 -1.27
CA ARG A 127 40.57 -6.02 -2.39
C ARG A 127 40.24 -4.80 -3.27
N PRO A 128 40.44 -3.57 -2.76
CA PRO A 128 40.26 -2.38 -3.57
C PRO A 128 41.32 -2.37 -4.67
N ARG A 129 40.89 -2.46 -5.92
CA ARG A 129 41.74 -2.47 -7.11
C ARG A 129 41.80 -1.10 -7.79
N SER A 130 40.86 -0.19 -7.52
CA SER A 130 40.90 1.17 -8.06
C SER A 130 40.11 2.18 -7.21
N ALA A 131 40.35 3.48 -7.44
CA ALA A 131 39.57 4.57 -6.82
C ALA A 131 38.07 4.54 -7.19
N SER A 132 37.68 3.88 -8.30
CA SER A 132 36.27 3.68 -8.63
C SER A 132 35.56 2.70 -7.67
N ASP A 133 36.30 1.90 -6.91
CA ASP A 133 35.73 0.93 -5.97
C ASP A 133 35.13 1.62 -4.74
N ALA A 134 35.63 2.81 -4.36
CA ALA A 134 35.06 3.61 -3.27
C ALA A 134 33.67 4.13 -3.64
N TYR A 135 33.50 4.65 -4.87
CA TYR A 135 32.20 5.08 -5.39
C TYR A 135 31.20 3.91 -5.48
N HIS A 136 31.66 2.75 -5.96
CA HIS A 136 30.83 1.54 -5.98
C HIS A 136 30.47 1.04 -4.58
N ALA A 137 31.35 1.16 -3.58
CA ALA A 137 31.03 0.77 -2.21
C ALA A 137 29.90 1.62 -1.60
N THR A 138 29.87 2.93 -1.89
CA THR A 138 28.80 3.83 -1.44
C THR A 138 27.47 3.49 -2.12
N GLN A 139 27.52 3.18 -3.43
CA GLN A 139 26.33 2.75 -4.18
C GLN A 139 25.81 1.40 -3.68
N THR A 140 26.70 0.42 -3.43
CA THR A 140 26.30 -0.91 -2.92
C THR A 140 25.76 -0.84 -1.49
N ARG A 141 26.26 0.09 -0.65
CA ARG A 141 25.68 0.38 0.67
C ARG A 141 24.27 0.93 0.56
N ARG A 142 24.03 1.85 -0.39
CA ARG A 142 22.67 2.34 -0.69
C ARG A 142 21.79 1.18 -1.14
N ASP A 143 22.23 0.38 -2.10
CA ASP A 143 21.49 -0.78 -2.62
C ASP A 143 21.17 -1.81 -1.52
N LEU A 144 22.07 -2.03 -0.55
CA LEU A 144 21.88 -2.93 0.59
C LEU A 144 20.86 -2.40 1.60
N VAL A 145 20.99 -1.12 1.98
CA VAL A 145 20.01 -0.45 2.84
C VAL A 145 18.65 -0.44 2.17
N GLU A 146 18.64 -0.24 0.86
CA GLU A 146 17.48 -0.22 0.00
C GLU A 146 16.84 -1.61 -0.11
N MET A 147 17.63 -2.69 -0.28
CA MET A 147 17.17 -4.09 -0.20
C MET A 147 16.56 -4.40 1.17
N LEU A 148 17.27 -4.05 2.25
CA LEU A 148 16.86 -4.30 3.64
C LEU A 148 15.55 -3.57 4.01
N LEU A 149 15.38 -2.35 3.52
CA LEU A 149 14.19 -1.54 3.80
C LEU A 149 13.01 -1.90 2.89
N HIS A 150 13.23 -2.36 1.64
CA HIS A 150 12.19 -2.34 0.61
C HIS A 150 11.81 -3.69 -0.02
N GLY A 151 12.50 -4.81 0.23
CA GLY A 151 12.00 -6.10 -0.29
C GLY A 151 12.44 -6.45 -1.73
N THR A 152 13.13 -5.55 -2.43
CA THR A 152 13.18 -5.56 -3.91
C THR A 152 14.60 -5.67 -4.48
N THR A 153 14.73 -6.42 -5.57
CA THR A 153 15.93 -6.52 -6.42
C THR A 153 16.04 -5.33 -7.39
N ALA A 154 17.29 -5.03 -7.79
CA ALA A 154 17.80 -3.81 -8.41
C ALA A 154 17.13 -3.25 -9.70
N ASP A 155 16.07 -3.85 -10.23
CA ASP A 155 15.50 -3.45 -11.53
C ASP A 155 14.42 -2.35 -11.44
N VAL A 156 13.94 -2.00 -10.24
CA VAL A 156 12.95 -0.93 -10.05
C VAL A 156 13.35 -0.07 -8.86
N SER A 157 13.39 1.25 -9.05
CA SER A 157 13.60 2.19 -7.94
C SER A 157 12.53 1.92 -6.87
N PRO A 158 12.90 1.63 -5.62
CA PRO A 158 11.94 1.23 -4.60
C PRO A 158 11.11 2.39 -4.07
N VAL A 159 11.57 3.62 -4.26
CA VAL A 159 10.70 4.80 -4.11
C VAL A 159 9.54 4.71 -5.10
N GLN A 160 9.79 4.28 -6.34
CA GLN A 160 8.74 4.04 -7.33
C GLN A 160 7.89 2.81 -6.97
N SER A 161 8.48 1.71 -6.49
CA SER A 161 7.66 0.54 -6.11
C SER A 161 6.76 0.82 -4.90
N MET A 162 7.22 1.63 -3.94
CA MET A 162 6.43 2.04 -2.78
C MET A 162 5.36 3.06 -3.16
N SER A 163 5.65 4.02 -4.05
CA SER A 163 4.62 4.92 -4.57
C SER A 163 3.55 4.14 -5.32
N ASP A 164 3.94 3.20 -6.16
CA ASP A 164 3.02 2.38 -6.94
C ASP A 164 2.12 1.51 -6.05
N ASP A 165 2.67 0.93 -4.97
CA ASP A 165 1.88 0.16 -4.02
C ASP A 165 0.91 1.06 -3.23
N ALA A 166 1.36 2.26 -2.83
CA ALA A 166 0.51 3.25 -2.16
C ALA A 166 -0.63 3.72 -3.07
N ASP A 167 -0.35 3.98 -4.35
CA ASP A 167 -1.34 4.41 -5.35
C ASP A 167 -2.34 3.30 -5.65
N ARG A 168 -1.86 2.05 -5.78
CA ARG A 168 -2.75 0.88 -5.91
C ARG A 168 -3.67 0.76 -4.71
N ARG A 169 -3.16 0.80 -3.48
CA ARG A 169 -3.98 0.78 -2.25
C ARG A 169 -4.98 1.93 -2.20
N GLY A 170 -4.54 3.13 -2.58
CA GLY A 170 -5.39 4.31 -2.69
C GLY A 170 -6.54 4.11 -3.67
N SER A 171 -6.28 3.49 -4.82
CA SER A 171 -7.32 3.17 -5.82
C SER A 171 -8.32 2.13 -5.31
N TRP A 172 -7.85 1.05 -4.67
CA TRP A 172 -8.72 0.03 -4.08
C TRP A 172 -9.59 0.59 -2.96
N PHE A 173 -9.01 1.41 -2.08
CA PHE A 173 -9.75 2.07 -1.02
C PHE A 173 -10.79 3.06 -1.56
N ARG A 174 -10.45 3.80 -2.63
CA ARG A 174 -11.40 4.69 -3.31
C ARG A 174 -12.59 3.90 -3.88
N TRP A 175 -12.35 2.77 -4.53
CA TRP A 175 -13.41 1.88 -5.02
C TRP A 175 -14.29 1.36 -3.88
N CYS A 176 -13.69 0.95 -2.77
CA CYS A 176 -14.41 0.54 -1.57
C CYS A 176 -15.35 1.65 -1.04
N VAL A 177 -14.86 2.89 -0.94
CA VAL A 177 -15.68 4.03 -0.52
C VAL A 177 -16.85 4.25 -1.48
N TRP A 178 -16.61 4.22 -2.79
CA TRP A 178 -17.69 4.36 -3.79
C TRP A 178 -18.72 3.24 -3.69
N CYS A 179 -18.30 1.98 -3.53
CA CYS A 179 -19.22 0.86 -3.33
C CYS A 179 -20.09 1.04 -2.09
N ASN A 180 -19.50 1.50 -0.96
CA ASN A 180 -20.27 1.78 0.25
C ASN A 180 -21.28 2.92 0.04
N VAL A 181 -20.88 4.03 -0.59
CA VAL A 181 -21.79 5.15 -0.89
C VAL A 181 -22.95 4.69 -1.76
N LEU A 182 -22.69 3.92 -2.81
CA LEU A 182 -23.75 3.37 -3.67
C LEU A 182 -24.66 2.41 -2.91
N ALA A 183 -24.10 1.55 -2.04
CA ALA A 183 -24.89 0.64 -1.20
C ALA A 183 -25.82 1.42 -0.26
N PHE A 184 -25.33 2.50 0.35
CA PHE A 184 -26.15 3.40 1.17
C PHE A 184 -27.29 4.04 0.38
N MET A 185 -27.02 4.52 -0.85
CA MET A 185 -28.05 5.08 -1.72
C MET A 185 -29.12 4.02 -2.07
N CYS A 186 -28.73 2.77 -2.31
CA CYS A 186 -29.67 1.67 -2.52
C CYS A 186 -30.52 1.39 -1.27
N ILE A 187 -29.93 1.38 -0.07
CA ILE A 187 -30.66 1.20 1.20
C ILE A 187 -31.64 2.35 1.43
N LEU A 188 -31.23 3.59 1.16
CA LEU A 188 -32.11 4.75 1.26
C LEU A 188 -33.28 4.66 0.28
N ALA A 189 -33.01 4.33 -0.98
CA ALA A 189 -34.03 4.12 -2.00
C ALA A 189 -34.97 2.98 -1.63
N LEU A 190 -34.45 1.89 -1.05
CA LEU A 190 -35.24 0.77 -0.56
C LEU A 190 -36.17 1.22 0.57
N THR A 191 -35.66 1.99 1.52
CA THR A 191 -36.45 2.53 2.64
C THR A 191 -37.58 3.41 2.14
N VAL A 192 -37.30 4.34 1.23
CA VAL A 192 -38.32 5.20 0.59
C VAL A 192 -39.35 4.36 -0.17
N THR A 193 -38.93 3.36 -0.92
CA THR A 193 -39.83 2.45 -1.66
C THR A 193 -40.75 1.68 -0.71
N THR A 194 -40.22 1.18 0.40
CA THR A 194 -41.01 0.47 1.41
C THR A 194 -41.96 1.40 2.17
N ALA A 195 -41.57 2.65 2.41
CA ALA A 195 -42.43 3.64 3.06
C ALA A 195 -43.59 4.07 2.16
N LEU A 196 -43.29 4.41 0.90
CA LEU A 196 -44.31 4.81 -0.09
C LEU A 196 -45.24 3.66 -0.46
N GLY A 197 -44.73 2.43 -0.56
CA GLY A 197 -45.55 1.27 -0.90
C GLY A 197 -46.50 0.80 0.20
N ARG A 198 -46.43 1.41 1.40
CA ARG A 198 -47.32 1.15 2.53
C ARG A 198 -48.41 2.22 2.71
N LEU A 199 -48.24 3.38 2.07
CA LEU A 199 -49.25 4.45 1.99
C LEU A 199 -50.30 4.09 0.93
#